data_AF-A0A068VAC8-F1
#
_entry.id   AF-A0A068VAC8-F1
#
_cell.length_a   1.000
_cell.length_b   1.000
_cell.length_c   1.000
_cell.angle_alpha   90.00
_cell.angle_beta   90.00
_cell.angle_gamma   90.00
#
_symmetry.space_group_name_H-M   'P 1'
#
loop_
_entity.id
_entity.type
_entity.pdbx_description
1 polymer ?
#
loop_
_entity_poly.entity_id
_entity_poly.type
_entity_poly.pdbx_seq_one_letter_code
_entity_poly.pdbx_strand_id
1 'polypeptide(L)'
;MLLCFCYQRRVPLEERKSPDDICDIVPQIRSAVKKDRDIMEKGLRAFVSYIRAYKEHHCSYIFKLVNFMIGKLGMGYGLLLLPAMLDLKHHNLSTEAFTPLEDISLDEIKSKQQLEYASYQHTLRNLGCYCMNVLVKFVVAFTWLMLKIKLSILNHSNKNEHANFEDDDEMAQEYRLLKKLERGAINESEFAKLTATEDLL
;
A
#
# COMPACT_ATOMS: atom_id res chain seq x y z
N MET A 1 -27.35 -26.09 -5.01
CA MET A 1 -25.91 -26.39 -5.18
C MET A 1 -25.14 -26.22 -3.88
N LEU A 2 -25.24 -25.07 -3.18
CA LEU A 2 -24.61 -24.87 -1.86
C LEU A 2 -25.15 -25.82 -0.77
N LEU A 3 -26.47 -25.97 -0.67
CA LEU A 3 -27.10 -26.90 0.28
C LEU A 3 -26.60 -28.35 0.10
N CYS A 4 -26.49 -28.82 -1.15
CA CYS A 4 -25.96 -30.15 -1.46
C CYS A 4 -24.50 -30.31 -1.01
N PHE A 5 -23.67 -29.27 -1.17
CA PHE A 5 -22.28 -29.28 -0.71
C PHE A 5 -22.17 -29.38 0.81
N CYS A 6 -22.98 -28.60 1.55
CA CYS A 6 -23.04 -28.66 3.00
C CYS A 6 -23.54 -30.02 3.49
N TYR A 7 -24.55 -30.58 2.81
CA TYR A 7 -25.07 -31.92 3.09
C TYR A 7 -24.00 -33.01 2.91
N GLN A 8 -23.23 -32.96 1.82
CA GLN A 8 -22.14 -33.92 1.56
C GLN A 8 -21.05 -33.87 2.63
N ARG A 9 -20.80 -32.69 3.22
CA ARG A 9 -19.84 -32.48 4.30
C ARG A 9 -20.39 -32.78 5.70
N ARG A 10 -21.62 -33.30 5.80
CA ARG A 10 -22.30 -33.61 7.07
C ARG A 10 -22.38 -32.40 8.02
N VAL A 11 -22.56 -31.21 7.47
CA VAL A 11 -22.84 -30.01 8.28
C VAL A 11 -24.29 -30.10 8.76
N PRO A 12 -24.59 -29.93 10.06
CA PRO A 12 -25.96 -29.89 10.55
C PRO A 12 -26.69 -28.70 9.93
N LEU A 13 -27.82 -28.95 9.26
CA LEU A 13 -28.65 -27.95 8.59
C LEU A 13 -30.03 -27.94 9.22
N GLU A 14 -30.55 -26.75 9.51
CA GLU A 14 -31.93 -26.55 9.95
C GLU A 14 -32.71 -25.82 8.85
N GLU A 15 -33.91 -26.30 8.55
CA GLU A 15 -34.80 -25.64 7.60
C GLU A 15 -35.33 -24.33 8.19
N ARG A 16 -35.15 -23.22 7.47
CA ARG A 16 -35.77 -21.95 7.81
C ARG A 16 -37.00 -21.73 6.95
N LYS A 17 -38.12 -21.46 7.62
CA LYS A 17 -39.34 -20.98 6.95
C LYS A 17 -39.09 -19.58 6.39
N SER A 18 -39.56 -19.33 5.17
CA SER A 18 -39.61 -17.99 4.63
C SER A 18 -40.56 -17.14 5.46
N PRO A 19 -40.26 -15.85 5.72
CA PRO A 19 -41.24 -14.94 6.30
C PRO A 19 -42.40 -14.74 5.31
N ASP A 20 -43.64 -14.78 5.80
CA ASP A 20 -44.85 -14.63 4.98
C ASP A 20 -45.17 -13.16 4.64
N ASP A 21 -44.86 -12.24 5.57
CA ASP A 21 -45.02 -10.79 5.37
C ASP A 21 -43.75 -10.18 4.74
N ILE A 22 -43.77 -10.02 3.42
CA ILE A 22 -42.68 -9.38 2.67
C ILE A 22 -43.19 -8.06 2.11
N CYS A 23 -42.72 -6.94 2.67
CA CYS A 23 -42.96 -5.62 2.11
C CYS A 23 -42.00 -5.37 0.92
N ASP A 24 -42.54 -4.93 -0.22
CA ASP A 24 -41.71 -4.55 -1.37
C ASP A 24 -41.05 -3.18 -1.13
N ILE A 25 -39.77 -3.22 -0.77
CA ILE A 25 -38.94 -2.02 -0.56
C ILE A 25 -38.29 -1.51 -1.85
N VAL A 26 -38.28 -2.31 -2.92
CA VAL A 26 -37.67 -1.96 -4.20
C VAL A 26 -38.21 -0.62 -4.77
N PRO A 27 -39.53 -0.35 -4.78
CA PRO A 27 -40.03 0.94 -5.26
C PRO A 27 -39.56 2.11 -4.39
N GLN A 28 -39.43 1.91 -3.06
CA GLN A 28 -38.94 2.95 -2.15
C GLN A 28 -37.48 3.27 -2.43
N ILE A 29 -36.64 2.25 -2.61
CA ILE A 29 -35.22 2.41 -2.95
C ILE A 29 -35.08 3.12 -4.30
N ARG A 30 -35.83 2.70 -5.33
CA ARG A 30 -35.79 3.35 -6.65
C ARG A 30 -36.24 4.81 -6.58
N SER A 31 -37.21 5.14 -5.72
CA SER A 31 -37.61 6.54 -5.51
C SER A 31 -36.51 7.39 -4.86
N ALA A 32 -35.68 6.81 -3.98
CA ALA A 32 -34.53 7.47 -3.38
C ALA A 32 -33.39 7.65 -4.40
N VAL A 33 -33.09 6.61 -5.18
CA VAL A 33 -32.09 6.60 -6.25
C VAL A 33 -32.40 7.65 -7.33
N LYS A 34 -33.68 7.86 -7.66
CA LYS A 34 -34.11 8.92 -8.60
C LYS A 34 -33.85 10.34 -8.09
N LYS A 35 -33.84 10.54 -6.77
CA LYS A 35 -33.72 11.87 -6.14
C LYS A 35 -32.26 12.29 -5.95
N ASP A 36 -31.40 11.36 -5.55
CA ASP A 36 -30.02 11.64 -5.18
C ASP A 36 -29.03 10.88 -6.07
N ARG A 37 -28.23 11.65 -6.85
CA ARG A 37 -27.21 11.10 -7.76
C ARG A 37 -26.18 10.23 -7.04
N ASP A 38 -25.81 10.59 -5.82
CA ASP A 38 -24.78 9.90 -5.05
C ASP A 38 -25.23 8.51 -4.62
N ILE A 39 -26.52 8.38 -4.27
CA ILE A 39 -27.12 7.11 -3.90
C ILE A 39 -27.13 6.20 -5.12
N MET A 40 -27.46 6.75 -6.30
CA MET A 40 -27.37 6.04 -7.57
C MET A 40 -25.95 5.55 -7.88
N GLU A 41 -24.94 6.42 -7.79
CA GLU A 41 -23.54 6.06 -8.07
C GLU A 41 -22.99 5.04 -7.05
N LYS A 42 -23.36 5.17 -5.77
CA LYS A 42 -23.02 4.18 -4.73
C LYS A 42 -23.67 2.83 -5.00
N GLY A 43 -24.94 2.80 -5.41
CA GLY A 43 -25.65 1.57 -5.78
C GLY A 43 -24.97 0.85 -6.95
N LEU A 44 -24.60 1.59 -8.00
CA LEU A 44 -23.84 1.07 -9.13
C LEU A 44 -22.48 0.51 -8.69
N ARG A 45 -21.72 1.25 -7.89
CA ARG A 45 -20.42 0.80 -7.39
C ARG A 45 -20.53 -0.46 -6.53
N ALA A 46 -21.53 -0.52 -5.64
CA ALA A 46 -21.78 -1.69 -4.80
C ALA A 46 -22.12 -2.92 -5.64
N PHE A 47 -23.01 -2.78 -6.63
CA PHE A 47 -23.37 -3.85 -7.56
C PHE A 47 -22.17 -4.41 -8.33
N VAL A 48 -21.34 -3.53 -8.90
CA VAL A 48 -20.11 -3.93 -9.62
C VAL A 48 -19.14 -4.66 -8.68
N SER A 49 -18.95 -4.15 -7.46
CA SER A 49 -18.06 -4.78 -6.48
C SER A 49 -18.54 -6.18 -6.09
N TYR A 50 -19.86 -6.38 -5.95
CA TYR A 50 -20.44 -7.68 -5.64
C TYR A 50 -20.20 -8.69 -6.76
N ILE A 51 -20.46 -8.30 -8.02
CA ILE A 51 -20.25 -9.19 -9.18
C ILE A 51 -18.79 -9.58 -9.31
N ARG A 52 -17.87 -8.62 -9.11
CA ARG A 52 -16.44 -8.89 -9.13
C ARG A 52 -16.04 -9.88 -8.04
N ALA A 53 -16.52 -9.68 -6.81
CA ALA A 53 -16.27 -10.60 -5.71
C ALA A 53 -16.83 -12.00 -6.01
N TYR A 54 -18.02 -12.10 -6.61
CA TYR A 54 -18.63 -13.37 -7.01
C TYR A 54 -17.80 -14.09 -8.09
N LYS A 55 -17.25 -13.34 -9.06
CA LYS A 55 -16.39 -13.86 -10.14
C LYS A 55 -15.03 -14.34 -9.64
N GLU A 56 -14.41 -13.58 -8.74
CA GLU A 56 -13.06 -13.86 -8.21
C GLU A 56 -13.09 -14.90 -7.06
N HIS A 57 -14.27 -15.32 -6.62
CA HIS A 57 -14.39 -16.27 -5.52
C HIS A 57 -13.82 -17.65 -5.87
N HIS A 58 -12.97 -18.20 -4.99
CA HIS A 58 -12.26 -19.48 -5.22
C HIS A 58 -13.19 -20.70 -5.40
N CYS A 59 -14.38 -20.71 -4.78
CA CYS A 59 -15.36 -21.78 -4.94
C CYS A 59 -16.18 -21.68 -6.24
N SER A 60 -15.51 -21.78 -7.39
CA SER A 60 -16.11 -21.72 -8.73
C SER A 60 -17.23 -22.76 -8.97
N TYR A 61 -17.18 -23.90 -8.27
CA TYR A 61 -18.23 -24.92 -8.35
C TYR A 61 -19.58 -24.41 -7.82
N ILE A 62 -19.56 -23.63 -6.73
CA ILE A 62 -20.76 -23.09 -6.09
C ILE A 62 -21.17 -21.79 -6.76
N PHE A 63 -20.21 -20.90 -6.99
CA PHE A 63 -20.44 -19.56 -7.52
C PHE A 63 -20.28 -19.53 -9.04
N LYS A 64 -21.27 -20.12 -9.73
CA LYS A 64 -21.34 -20.10 -11.19
C LYS A 64 -22.05 -18.83 -11.66
N LEU A 65 -21.37 -18.02 -12.48
CA LEU A 65 -21.95 -16.80 -13.05
C LEU A 65 -23.10 -17.11 -14.02
N VAL A 66 -23.00 -18.19 -14.80
CA VAL A 66 -24.05 -18.58 -15.78
C VAL A 66 -25.42 -18.77 -15.11
N ASN A 67 -25.46 -19.29 -13.89
CA ASN A 67 -26.70 -19.55 -13.16
C ASN A 67 -27.09 -18.38 -12.23
N PHE A 68 -26.38 -17.27 -12.30
CA PHE A 68 -26.56 -16.15 -11.41
C PHE A 68 -27.63 -15.19 -11.96
N MET A 69 -28.70 -14.97 -11.19
CA MET A 69 -29.80 -14.08 -11.57
C MET A 69 -29.42 -12.61 -11.35
N ILE A 70 -28.73 -12.05 -12.34
CA ILE A 70 -28.22 -10.68 -12.25
C ILE A 70 -29.35 -9.63 -12.28
N GLY A 71 -30.45 -9.91 -12.99
CA GLY A 71 -31.59 -9.01 -13.05
C GLY A 71 -32.21 -8.76 -11.68
N LYS A 72 -32.51 -9.84 -10.93
CA LYS A 72 -33.02 -9.76 -9.56
C LYS A 72 -32.06 -9.06 -8.60
N LEU A 73 -30.76 -9.31 -8.75
CA LEU A 73 -29.74 -8.61 -7.96
C LEU A 73 -29.79 -7.10 -8.24
N GLY A 74 -29.83 -6.71 -9.52
CA GLY A 74 -29.93 -5.30 -9.92
C GLY A 74 -31.17 -4.60 -9.35
N MET A 75 -32.30 -5.32 -9.30
CA MET A 75 -33.51 -4.83 -8.64
C MET A 75 -33.31 -4.63 -7.13
N GLY A 76 -32.63 -5.55 -6.45
CA GLY A 76 -32.31 -5.44 -5.03
C GLY A 76 -31.40 -4.25 -4.68
N TYR A 77 -30.48 -3.88 -5.57
CA TYR A 77 -29.67 -2.65 -5.45
C TYR A 77 -30.43 -1.39 -5.90
N GLY A 78 -31.66 -1.50 -6.39
CA GLY A 78 -32.48 -0.37 -6.84
C GLY A 78 -31.94 0.30 -8.10
N LEU A 79 -31.22 -0.43 -8.95
CA LEU A 79 -30.62 0.15 -10.16
C LEU A 79 -31.69 0.64 -11.14
N LEU A 80 -31.45 1.81 -11.73
CA LEU A 80 -32.30 2.35 -12.80
C LEU A 80 -32.01 1.63 -14.13
N LEU A 81 -30.72 1.44 -14.40
CA LEU A 81 -30.19 0.77 -15.58
C LEU A 81 -29.10 -0.23 -15.16
N LEU A 82 -29.03 -1.37 -15.85
CA LEU A 82 -27.94 -2.33 -15.68
C LEU A 82 -26.66 -1.82 -16.36
N PRO A 83 -25.52 -1.78 -15.66
CA PRO A 83 -24.25 -1.39 -16.28
C PRO A 83 -23.79 -2.46 -17.27
N ALA A 84 -23.43 -2.03 -18.48
CA ALA A 84 -22.89 -2.90 -19.51
C ALA A 84 -21.42 -3.26 -19.20
N MET A 85 -21.19 -4.24 -18.32
CA MET A 85 -19.85 -4.73 -18.01
C MET A 85 -19.39 -5.79 -19.02
N LEU A 86 -18.11 -5.75 -19.41
CA LEU A 86 -17.47 -6.73 -20.31
C LEU A 86 -17.67 -8.18 -19.81
N ASP A 87 -17.63 -8.36 -18.49
CA ASP A 87 -17.78 -9.67 -17.82
C ASP A 87 -19.16 -10.30 -17.99
N LEU A 88 -20.19 -9.48 -18.26
CA LEU A 88 -21.58 -9.94 -18.42
C LEU A 88 -21.92 -10.31 -19.86
N LYS A 89 -21.07 -9.92 -20.82
CA LYS A 89 -21.31 -10.16 -22.26
C LYS A 89 -20.93 -11.56 -22.72
N HIS A 90 -19.99 -12.21 -22.03
CA HIS A 90 -19.47 -13.53 -22.42
C HIS A 90 -20.25 -14.70 -21.82
N HIS A 91 -21.09 -14.43 -20.83
CA HIS A 91 -21.98 -15.41 -20.24
C HIS A 91 -23.40 -15.03 -20.66
N ASN A 92 -24.18 -15.98 -21.18
CA ASN A 92 -25.61 -15.77 -21.46
C ASN A 92 -26.35 -15.61 -20.13
N LEU A 93 -26.15 -14.47 -19.47
CA LEU A 93 -26.71 -14.20 -18.16
C LEU A 93 -28.19 -13.88 -18.31
N SER A 94 -28.98 -14.50 -17.44
CA SER A 94 -30.40 -14.24 -17.38
C SER A 94 -30.64 -12.85 -16.78
N THR A 95 -31.03 -11.90 -17.64
CA THR A 95 -31.56 -10.58 -17.26
C THR A 95 -33.05 -10.66 -16.89
N GLU A 96 -33.60 -11.86 -16.82
CA GLU A 96 -35.00 -12.10 -16.45
C GLU A 96 -35.30 -11.46 -15.09
N ALA A 97 -36.45 -10.76 -15.02
CA ALA A 97 -36.93 -10.00 -13.87
C ALA A 97 -36.22 -8.65 -13.56
N PHE A 98 -35.41 -8.10 -14.47
CA PHE A 98 -35.05 -6.68 -14.41
C PHE A 98 -36.10 -5.82 -15.13
N THR A 99 -36.61 -4.78 -14.47
CA THR A 99 -37.53 -3.80 -15.07
C THR A 99 -36.80 -2.48 -15.29
N PRO A 100 -36.30 -2.16 -16.49
CA PRO A 100 -35.65 -0.88 -16.75
C PRO A 100 -36.65 0.27 -16.56
N LEU A 101 -36.18 1.40 -16.03
CA LEU A 101 -36.95 2.64 -15.97
C LEU A 101 -36.46 3.53 -17.11
N GLU A 102 -37.20 3.53 -18.22
CA GLU A 102 -36.75 4.07 -19.52
C GLU A 102 -36.79 5.61 -19.61
N ASP A 103 -37.48 6.31 -18.69
CA ASP A 103 -37.76 7.75 -18.81
C ASP A 103 -36.86 8.68 -17.96
N ILE A 104 -35.59 8.35 -17.72
CA ILE A 104 -34.74 9.17 -16.84
C ILE A 104 -33.49 9.65 -17.58
N SER A 105 -33.48 10.94 -17.93
CA SER A 105 -32.27 11.67 -18.29
C SER A 105 -31.33 11.70 -17.07
N LEU A 106 -30.25 10.91 -17.13
CA LEU A 106 -29.23 10.82 -16.08
C LEU A 106 -28.59 12.18 -15.72
N ASP A 107 -28.75 13.16 -16.62
CA ASP A 107 -28.25 14.53 -16.50
C ASP A 107 -29.16 15.44 -15.66
N GLU A 108 -30.44 15.09 -15.47
CA GLU A 108 -31.40 15.87 -14.67
C GLU A 108 -31.37 15.52 -13.17
N ILE A 109 -30.73 14.41 -12.79
CA ILE A 109 -30.55 14.04 -11.38
C ILE A 109 -29.54 15.01 -10.76
N LYS A 110 -30.10 16.08 -10.18
CA LYS A 110 -29.37 17.19 -9.56
C LYS A 110 -28.40 16.64 -8.51
N SER A 111 -27.11 16.85 -8.73
CA SER A 111 -26.06 16.48 -7.77
C SER A 111 -26.18 17.38 -6.54
N LYS A 112 -26.64 16.82 -5.43
CA LYS A 112 -26.60 17.49 -4.13
C LYS A 112 -25.15 17.80 -3.68
N GLN A 113 -24.19 17.08 -4.25
CA GLN A 113 -22.79 17.04 -3.81
C GLN A 113 -21.83 18.08 -4.40
N GLN A 114 -22.21 18.97 -5.31
CA GLN A 114 -21.25 19.98 -5.80
C GLN A 114 -20.68 20.85 -4.66
N LEU A 115 -21.42 21.03 -3.57
CA LEU A 115 -20.96 21.76 -2.37
C LEU A 115 -20.07 20.92 -1.43
N GLU A 116 -20.20 19.59 -1.42
CA GLU A 116 -19.42 18.67 -0.58
C GLU A 116 -18.14 18.17 -1.27
N TYR A 117 -18.12 18.02 -2.59
CA TYR A 117 -16.89 17.63 -3.30
C TYR A 117 -15.79 18.69 -3.19
N ALA A 118 -16.13 19.98 -3.10
CA ALA A 118 -15.16 21.04 -2.82
C ALA A 118 -14.56 20.90 -1.40
N SER A 119 -15.37 20.55 -0.40
CA SER A 119 -14.91 20.33 0.98
C SER A 119 -14.14 19.01 1.14
N TYR A 120 -14.53 17.96 0.42
CA TYR A 120 -13.83 16.68 0.37
C TYR A 120 -12.51 16.78 -0.40
N GLN A 121 -12.46 17.49 -1.52
CA GLN A 121 -11.20 17.78 -2.22
C GLN A 121 -10.26 18.63 -1.37
N HIS A 122 -10.79 19.62 -0.64
CA HIS A 122 -10.00 20.40 0.32
C HIS A 122 -9.45 19.52 1.46
N THR A 123 -10.26 18.61 2.00
CA THR A 123 -9.88 17.67 3.06
C THR A 123 -8.87 16.63 2.57
N LEU A 124 -9.03 16.08 1.35
CA LEU A 124 -8.07 15.16 0.72
C LEU A 124 -6.76 15.85 0.34
N ARG A 125 -6.79 17.11 -0.10
CA ARG A 125 -5.59 17.92 -0.34
C ARG A 125 -4.83 18.22 0.96
N ASN A 126 -5.56 18.45 2.06
CA ASN A 126 -4.99 18.62 3.40
C ASN A 126 -4.46 17.31 4.00
N LEU A 127 -5.16 16.18 3.87
CA LEU A 127 -4.66 14.86 4.29
C LEU A 127 -3.48 14.38 3.43
N GLY A 128 -3.53 14.62 2.11
CA GLY A 128 -2.40 14.38 1.20
C GLY A 128 -1.19 15.23 1.59
N CYS A 129 -1.38 16.49 1.95
CA CYS A 129 -0.33 17.35 2.49
C CYS A 129 0.17 16.88 3.87
N TYR A 130 -0.71 16.37 4.75
CA TYR A 130 -0.34 15.85 6.07
C TYR A 130 0.48 14.55 5.97
N CYS A 131 0.09 13.60 5.11
CA CYS A 131 0.84 12.37 4.87
C CYS A 131 2.19 12.64 4.20
N MET A 132 2.23 13.55 3.21
CA MET A 132 3.48 13.96 2.56
C MET A 132 4.42 14.69 3.54
N ASN A 133 3.90 15.56 4.41
CA ASN A 133 4.73 16.25 5.41
C ASN A 133 5.24 15.30 6.50
N VAL A 134 4.47 14.28 6.89
CA VAL A 134 4.93 13.24 7.83
C VAL A 134 6.01 12.37 7.18
N LEU A 135 5.81 11.92 5.94
CA LEU A 135 6.82 11.16 5.18
C LEU A 135 8.09 11.97 4.94
N VAL A 136 7.99 13.25 4.56
CA VAL A 136 9.16 14.13 4.35
C VAL A 136 9.91 14.36 5.66
N LYS A 137 9.22 14.60 6.78
CA LYS A 137 9.87 14.69 8.10
C LYS A 137 10.58 13.40 8.48
N PHE A 138 9.97 12.25 8.20
CA PHE A 138 10.56 10.94 8.48
C PHE A 138 11.79 10.69 7.59
N VAL A 139 11.74 11.02 6.30
CA VAL A 139 12.85 10.87 5.36
C VAL A 139 14.00 11.83 5.70
N VAL A 140 13.71 13.08 6.09
CA VAL A 140 14.73 14.05 6.51
C VAL A 140 15.37 13.63 7.85
N ALA A 141 14.58 13.17 8.82
CA ALA A 141 15.11 12.66 10.08
C ALA A 141 15.96 11.39 9.87
N PHE A 142 15.51 10.48 9.00
CA PHE A 142 16.21 9.25 8.66
C PHE A 142 17.51 9.53 7.91
N THR A 143 17.51 10.45 6.94
CA THR A 143 18.74 10.85 6.22
C THR A 143 19.75 11.54 7.15
N TRP A 144 19.29 12.38 8.07
CA TRP A 144 20.16 12.98 9.09
C TRP A 144 20.73 11.94 10.07
N LEU A 145 19.91 10.96 10.48
CA LEU A 145 20.35 9.84 11.31
C LEU A 145 21.39 8.96 10.59
N MET A 146 21.13 8.61 9.33
CA MET A 146 22.05 7.84 8.50
C MET A 146 23.35 8.60 8.23
N LEU A 147 23.30 9.93 8.05
CA LEU A 147 24.48 10.78 7.90
C LEU A 147 25.29 10.82 9.20
N LYS A 148 24.63 10.91 10.36
CA LYS A 148 25.30 10.83 11.67
C LYS A 148 25.97 9.48 11.90
N ILE A 149 25.29 8.38 11.56
CA ILE A 149 25.86 7.03 11.62
C ILE A 149 27.09 6.96 10.71
N LYS A 150 26.99 7.45 9.47
CA LYS A 150 28.11 7.46 8.52
C LYS A 150 29.28 8.34 8.98
N LEU A 151 29.04 9.50 9.58
CA LEU A 151 30.07 10.35 10.19
C LEU A 151 30.72 9.67 11.40
N SER A 152 29.95 8.97 12.24
CA SER A 152 30.50 8.26 13.40
C SER A 152 31.37 7.07 13.00
N ILE A 153 30.99 6.35 11.93
CA ILE A 153 31.78 5.27 11.34
C ILE A 153 33.04 5.84 10.69
N LEU A 154 32.94 6.97 9.96
CA LEU A 154 34.09 7.62 9.33
C LEU A 154 35.07 8.17 10.38
N ASN A 155 34.58 8.78 11.46
CA ASN A 155 35.43 9.27 12.55
C ASN A 155 36.12 8.13 13.33
N HIS A 156 35.49 6.95 13.41
CA HIS A 156 36.13 5.76 13.97
C HIS A 156 37.19 5.17 13.02
N SER A 157 37.03 5.33 11.71
CA SER A 157 38.05 4.96 10.69
C SER A 157 39.22 5.94 10.70
N ASN A 158 38.95 7.25 10.71
CA ASN A 158 39.97 8.30 10.73
C ASN A 158 40.83 8.28 12.00
N LYS A 159 40.24 7.89 13.14
CA LYS A 159 40.97 7.73 14.42
C LYS A 159 41.90 6.51 14.42
N ASN A 160 41.59 5.48 13.61
CA ASN A 160 42.49 4.33 13.39
C ASN A 160 43.52 4.62 12.29
N GLU A 161 43.20 5.44 11.29
CA GLU A 161 44.16 5.87 10.25
C GLU A 161 45.20 6.86 10.77
N HIS A 162 44.83 7.79 11.66
CA HIS A 162 45.79 8.70 12.30
C HIS A 162 46.80 7.98 13.19
N ALA A 163 46.39 6.89 13.86
CA ALA A 163 47.28 6.06 14.66
C ALA A 163 48.27 5.27 13.78
N ASN A 164 47.83 4.74 12.63
CA ASN A 164 48.75 4.02 11.72
C ASN A 164 49.68 4.96 10.94
N PHE A 165 49.27 6.21 10.65
CA PHE A 165 50.12 7.17 9.93
C PHE A 165 51.27 7.70 10.78
N GLU A 166 51.04 7.94 12.08
CA GLU A 166 52.12 8.35 13.00
C GLU A 166 53.15 7.22 13.19
N ASP A 167 52.70 5.97 13.34
CA ASP A 167 53.58 4.80 13.48
C ASP A 167 54.40 4.51 12.19
N ASP A 168 53.80 4.67 11.00
CA ASP A 168 54.49 4.48 9.71
C ASP A 168 55.53 5.58 9.43
N ASP A 169 55.23 6.84 9.78
CA ASP A 169 56.16 7.96 9.64
C ASP A 169 57.33 7.86 10.63
N GLU A 170 57.09 7.38 11.85
CA GLU A 170 58.12 7.12 12.86
C GLU A 170 59.08 6.01 12.40
N MET A 171 58.56 4.87 11.93
CA MET A 171 59.38 3.80 11.34
C MET A 171 60.20 4.27 10.12
N ALA A 172 59.62 5.13 9.27
CA ALA A 172 60.32 5.67 8.11
C ALA A 172 61.48 6.62 8.51
N GLN A 173 61.35 7.32 9.64
CA GLN A 173 62.40 8.18 10.17
C GLN A 173 63.55 7.36 10.77
N GLU A 174 63.24 6.32 11.56
CA GLU A 174 64.25 5.40 12.11
C GLU A 174 65.08 4.72 11.01
N TYR A 175 64.43 4.25 9.94
CA TYR A 175 65.11 3.62 8.81
C TYR A 175 66.07 4.57 8.07
N ARG A 176 65.72 5.87 8.00
CA ARG A 176 66.61 6.90 7.41
C ARG A 176 67.83 7.15 8.28
N LEU A 177 67.67 7.15 9.61
CA LEU A 177 68.77 7.30 10.56
C LEU A 177 69.71 6.07 10.51
N LEU A 178 69.16 4.86 10.40
CA LEU A 178 69.92 3.62 10.20
C LEU A 178 70.79 3.68 8.95
N LYS A 179 70.22 4.16 7.84
CA LYS A 179 70.97 4.33 6.58
C LYS A 179 72.08 5.38 6.68
N LYS A 180 71.94 6.37 7.57
CA LYS A 180 73.01 7.36 7.84
C LYS A 180 74.10 6.74 8.72
N LEU A 181 73.75 5.89 9.69
CA LEU A 181 74.68 5.10 10.50
C LEU A 181 75.50 4.15 9.62
N GLU A 182 74.86 3.38 8.73
CA GLU A 182 75.55 2.48 7.78
C GLU A 182 76.50 3.22 6.83
N ARG A 183 76.19 4.47 6.51
CA ARG A 183 77.04 5.35 5.68
C ARG A 183 78.11 6.08 6.50
N GLY A 184 78.18 5.85 7.82
CA GLY A 184 79.13 6.47 8.74
C GLY A 184 78.92 7.97 8.96
N ALA A 185 77.75 8.50 8.61
CA ALA A 185 77.42 9.92 8.73
C ALA A 185 76.95 10.32 10.15
N ILE A 186 76.61 9.34 10.98
CA ILE A 186 76.20 9.48 12.39
C ILE A 186 76.89 8.35 13.16
N ASN A 187 77.30 8.59 14.41
CA ASN A 187 77.90 7.57 15.28
C ASN A 187 76.82 6.77 16.04
N GLU A 188 77.15 5.55 16.49
CA GLU A 188 76.21 4.64 17.17
C GLU A 188 75.56 5.26 18.42
N SER A 189 76.35 5.99 19.23
CA SER A 189 75.83 6.67 20.41
C SER A 189 74.88 7.82 20.08
N GLU A 190 75.01 8.46 18.92
CA GLU A 190 74.17 9.56 18.47
C GLU A 190 72.87 9.05 17.84
N PHE A 191 72.92 7.89 17.18
CA PHE A 191 71.73 7.18 16.71
C PHE A 191 70.82 6.78 17.88
N ALA A 192 71.39 6.20 18.94
CA ALA A 192 70.64 5.78 20.13
C ALA A 192 69.89 6.93 20.81
N LYS A 193 70.46 8.15 20.78
CA LYS A 193 69.80 9.36 21.30
C LYS A 193 68.58 9.78 20.51
N LEU A 194 68.71 9.70 19.18
CA LEU A 194 67.69 10.16 18.26
C LEU A 194 66.50 9.20 18.16
N THR A 195 66.71 7.92 18.41
CA THR A 195 65.65 6.90 18.49
C THR A 195 65.15 6.66 19.92
N ALA A 196 65.60 7.47 20.89
CA ALA A 196 65.26 7.35 22.32
C ALA A 196 65.52 5.95 22.93
N THR A 197 66.53 5.23 22.42
CA THR A 197 66.93 3.88 22.88
C THR A 197 68.12 3.90 23.84
N GLU A 198 68.52 5.08 24.33
CA GLU A 198 69.66 5.26 25.26
C GLU A 198 69.55 4.43 26.54
N ASP A 199 68.33 4.11 27.00
CA ASP A 199 68.09 3.37 28.25
C ASP A 199 68.10 1.84 28.10
N LEU A 200 68.28 1.32 26.86
CA LEU A 200 68.28 -0.12 26.55
C LEU A 200 69.69 -0.70 26.32
N LEU A 201 70.73 0.12 26.45
CA LEU A 201 72.15 -0.23 26.33
C LEU A 201 72.86 -0.16 27.70
#